data_AF-A0A7C6X3F8-F1
#
_entry.id   AF-A0A7C6X3F8-F1
#
_cell.length_a   1.000
_cell.length_b   1.000
_cell.length_c   1.000
_cell.angle_alpha   90.00
_cell.angle_beta   90.00
_cell.angle_gamma   90.00
#
_symmetry.space_group_name_H-M   'P 1'
#
loop_
_entity.id
_entity.type
_entity.pdbx_description
1 polymer ?
#
loop_
_entity_poly.entity_id
_entity_poly.type
_entity_poly.pdbx_seq_one_letter_code
_entity_poly.pdbx_strand_id
1 'polypeptide(L)'
;MSDDGTTVRTRSGVDTDEIARLLDMASERIPKLIKAIKSAVYSPEAGEELARSVGAFHKGLVEAGIPDDLAASMTKDYMSGLMSALTKVASGTSTITLERDTKRETGEEAK
;
A
#
# COMPACT_ATOMS: atom_id res chain seq x y z
N MET A 1 35.77 -39.16 -28.24
CA MET A 1 35.42 -39.68 -26.91
C MET A 1 36.52 -39.20 -25.98
N SER A 2 36.34 -38.26 -25.06
CA SER A 2 35.24 -37.43 -24.59
C SER A 2 35.92 -36.20 -23.95
N ASP A 3 35.43 -34.97 -24.14
CA ASP A 3 34.66 -34.25 -23.10
C ASP A 3 35.26 -34.47 -21.70
N ASP A 4 35.82 -33.49 -21.01
CA ASP A 4 35.17 -32.28 -20.52
C ASP A 4 36.22 -31.46 -19.74
N GLY A 5 36.01 -30.16 -19.68
CA GLY A 5 36.85 -29.24 -18.91
C GLY A 5 36.52 -27.78 -19.15
N THR A 6 35.29 -27.48 -19.60
CA THR A 6 34.82 -26.10 -19.59
C THR A 6 34.66 -25.70 -18.13
N THR A 7 35.65 -24.99 -17.61
CA THR A 7 35.61 -24.45 -16.25
C THR A 7 34.46 -23.45 -16.20
N VAL A 8 33.32 -23.91 -15.69
CA VAL A 8 32.14 -23.09 -15.45
C VAL A 8 32.56 -22.01 -14.45
N ARG A 9 32.65 -20.77 -14.93
CA ARG A 9 32.76 -19.59 -14.08
C ARG A 9 31.47 -19.50 -13.26
N THR A 10 31.48 -20.04 -12.04
CA THR A 10 30.42 -19.83 -11.05
C THR A 10 30.41 -18.35 -10.66
N ARG A 11 29.67 -17.55 -11.44
CA ARG A 11 29.33 -16.17 -11.09
C ARG A 11 28.17 -16.23 -10.07
N SER A 12 28.46 -16.67 -8.85
CA SER A 12 27.41 -16.86 -7.83
C SER A 12 27.96 -16.62 -6.43
N GLY A 13 28.22 -15.36 -6.14
CA GLY A 13 28.30 -14.86 -4.78
C GLY A 13 27.59 -13.52 -4.83
N VAL A 14 26.44 -13.41 -4.18
CA VAL A 14 25.85 -12.09 -3.99
C VAL A 14 26.81 -11.36 -3.06
N ASP A 15 27.50 -10.35 -3.58
CA ASP A 15 28.46 -9.59 -2.80
C ASP A 15 27.70 -8.86 -1.70
N THR A 16 27.93 -9.26 -0.45
CA THR A 16 27.28 -8.65 0.72
C THR A 16 27.53 -7.16 0.82
N ASP A 17 28.65 -6.65 0.30
CA ASP A 17 28.94 -5.21 0.26
C ASP A 17 28.07 -4.50 -0.79
N GLU A 18 27.77 -5.15 -1.92
CA GLU A 18 26.86 -4.64 -2.94
C GLU A 18 25.41 -4.64 -2.43
N ILE A 19 24.99 -5.69 -1.71
CA ILE A 19 23.67 -5.72 -1.05
C ILE A 19 23.57 -4.60 0.00
N ALA A 20 24.60 -4.43 0.84
CA ALA A 20 24.60 -3.39 1.87
C ALA A 20 24.45 -2.00 1.24
N ARG A 21 25.18 -1.71 0.17
CA ARG A 21 25.07 -0.44 -0.57
C ARG A 21 23.70 -0.24 -1.22
N LEU A 22 23.09 -1.30 -1.76
CA LEU A 22 21.75 -1.24 -2.32
C LEU A 22 20.70 -0.98 -1.23
N LEU A 23 20.84 -1.62 -0.08
CA LEU A 23 19.95 -1.42 1.07
C LEU A 23 20.12 -0.03 1.69
N ASP A 24 21.34 0.49 1.79
CA ASP A 24 21.60 1.87 2.22
C ASP A 24 20.96 2.86 1.25
N MET A 25 21.13 2.65 -0.05
CA MET A 25 20.52 3.50 -1.07
C MET A 25 19.00 3.45 -1.02
N ALA A 26 18.40 2.26 -0.87
CA ALA A 26 16.97 2.09 -0.71
C ALA A 26 16.45 2.76 0.57
N SER A 27 17.16 2.59 1.68
CA SER A 27 16.84 3.18 2.99
C SER A 27 16.90 4.70 2.96
N GLU A 28 17.71 5.31 2.10
CA GLU A 28 17.68 6.75 1.88
C GLU A 28 16.56 7.22 0.95
N ARG A 29 16.25 6.43 -0.10
CA ARG A 29 15.36 6.87 -1.20
C ARG A 29 13.89 6.62 -0.88
N ILE A 30 13.57 5.52 -0.21
CA ILE A 30 12.18 5.18 0.15
C ILE A 30 11.57 6.23 1.09
N PRO A 31 12.22 6.68 2.18
CA PRO A 31 11.65 7.72 3.04
C PRO A 31 11.49 9.07 2.34
N LYS A 32 12.41 9.42 1.44
CA LYS A 32 12.32 10.64 0.62
C LYS A 32 11.09 10.59 -0.30
N LEU A 33 10.83 9.42 -0.91
CA LEU A 33 9.65 9.22 -1.76
C LEU A 33 8.35 9.31 -0.95
N ILE A 34 8.28 8.66 0.21
CA ILE A 34 7.12 8.78 1.12
C ILE A 34 6.88 10.23 1.51
N LYS A 35 7.94 10.98 1.87
CA LYS A 35 7.83 12.41 2.20
C LYS A 35 7.31 13.24 1.04
N ALA A 36 7.77 12.97 -0.19
CA ALA A 36 7.30 13.66 -1.39
C ALA A 36 5.82 13.38 -1.69
N ILE A 37 5.39 12.12 -1.53
CA ILE A 37 3.96 11.74 -1.66
C ILE A 37 3.14 12.45 -0.58
N LYS A 38 3.61 12.49 0.68
CA LYS A 38 2.93 13.24 1.75
C LYS A 38 2.80 14.71 1.42
N SER A 39 3.86 15.37 0.94
CA SER A 39 3.78 16.78 0.56
C SER A 39 2.84 17.02 -0.63
N ALA A 40 2.77 16.08 -1.57
CA ALA A 40 1.85 16.18 -2.70
C ALA A 40 0.39 16.06 -2.24
N VAL A 41 0.09 15.09 -1.37
CA VAL A 41 -1.29 14.81 -0.93
C VAL A 41 -1.78 15.79 0.14
N TYR A 42 -0.90 16.34 0.98
CA TYR A 42 -1.25 17.39 1.96
C TYR A 42 -1.00 18.81 1.43
N SER A 43 -0.76 18.98 0.12
CA SER A 43 -0.64 20.31 -0.49
C SER A 43 -1.96 21.08 -0.39
N PRO A 44 -1.94 22.42 -0.31
CA PRO A 44 -3.14 23.24 -0.39
C PRO A 44 -4.01 22.90 -1.61
N GLU A 45 -3.38 22.66 -2.76
CA GLU A 45 -4.03 22.32 -4.02
C GLU A 45 -4.73 20.96 -3.94
N ALA A 46 -4.07 19.93 -3.41
CA ALA A 46 -4.68 18.61 -3.20
C ALA A 46 -5.82 18.66 -2.18
N GLY A 47 -5.68 19.48 -1.13
CA GLY A 47 -6.75 19.72 -0.16
C GLY A 47 -8.00 20.35 -0.81
N GLU A 48 -7.81 21.31 -1.72
CA GLU A 48 -8.90 21.97 -2.43
C GLU A 48 -9.61 21.02 -3.42
N GLU A 49 -8.84 20.22 -4.17
CA GLU A 49 -9.39 19.21 -5.08
C GLU A 49 -10.17 18.12 -4.34
N LEU A 50 -9.64 17.68 -3.20
CA LEU A 50 -10.32 16.73 -2.32
C LEU A 50 -11.63 17.33 -1.79
N ALA A 51 -11.61 18.56 -1.27
CA ALA A 51 -12.80 19.23 -0.77
C ALA A 51 -13.88 19.36 -1.86
N ARG A 52 -13.49 19.72 -3.09
CA ARG A 52 -14.39 19.79 -4.24
C ARG A 52 -15.01 18.44 -4.57
N SER A 53 -14.20 17.38 -4.58
CA SER A 53 -14.65 16.00 -4.86
C SER A 53 -15.64 15.50 -3.80
N VAL A 54 -15.36 15.78 -2.53
CA VAL A 54 -16.21 15.40 -1.40
C VAL A 54 -17.53 16.17 -1.39
N GLY A 55 -17.49 17.46 -1.70
CA GLY A 55 -18.71 18.26 -1.88
C GLY A 55 -19.57 17.76 -3.05
N ALA A 56 -18.94 17.39 -4.16
CA ALA A 56 -19.64 16.81 -5.31
C ALA A 56 -20.26 15.45 -4.99
N PHE A 57 -19.55 14.59 -4.24
CA PHE A 57 -20.08 13.31 -3.77
C PHE A 57 -21.30 13.50 -2.87
N HIS A 58 -21.20 14.36 -1.84
CA HIS A 58 -22.32 14.69 -0.95
C HIS A 58 -23.52 15.20 -1.73
N LYS A 59 -23.29 16.16 -2.63
CA LYS A 59 -24.35 16.72 -3.50
C LYS A 59 -25.03 15.62 -4.33
N GLY A 60 -24.25 14.70 -4.91
CA GLY A 60 -24.78 13.57 -5.67
C GLY A 60 -25.64 12.62 -4.82
N LEU A 61 -25.29 12.39 -3.55
CA LEU A 61 -26.11 11.60 -2.63
C LEU A 61 -27.46 12.29 -2.35
N VAL A 62 -27.44 13.60 -2.09
CA VAL A 62 -28.67 14.38 -1.86
C VAL A 62 -29.56 14.39 -3.11
N GLU A 63 -28.97 14.59 -4.29
CA GLU A 63 -29.70 14.56 -5.57
C GLU A 63 -30.29 13.17 -5.88
N ALA A 64 -29.67 12.09 -5.39
CA ALA A 64 -30.20 10.73 -5.47
C ALA A 64 -31.36 10.46 -4.48
N GLY A 65 -31.77 11.46 -3.69
CA GLY A 65 -32.87 11.36 -2.74
C GLY A 65 -32.45 10.87 -1.36
N ILE A 66 -31.15 10.82 -1.05
CA ILE A 66 -30.67 10.50 0.30
C ILE A 66 -30.88 11.74 1.19
N PRO A 67 -31.49 11.60 2.38
CA PRO A 67 -31.60 12.68 3.34
C PRO A 67 -30.25 13.33 3.65
N ASP A 68 -30.23 14.66 3.78
CA ASP A 68 -29.00 15.45 3.95
C ASP A 68 -28.13 14.99 5.13
N ASP A 69 -28.77 14.64 6.25
CA ASP A 69 -28.11 14.11 7.44
C ASP A 69 -27.41 12.76 7.19
N LEU A 70 -28.07 11.87 6.45
CA LEU A 70 -27.52 10.57 6.06
C LEU A 70 -26.45 10.71 4.96
N ALA A 71 -26.64 11.64 4.01
CA ALA A 71 -25.65 11.94 2.99
C ALA A 71 -24.36 12.51 3.61
N ALA A 72 -24.49 13.40 4.60
CA ALA A 72 -23.39 13.95 5.36
C ALA A 72 -22.64 12.87 6.15
N SER A 73 -23.35 11.94 6.79
CA SER A 73 -22.71 10.83 7.51
C SER A 73 -21.96 9.90 6.56
N MET A 74 -22.57 9.48 5.45
CA MET A 74 -21.93 8.62 4.43
C MET A 74 -20.68 9.27 3.84
N THR A 75 -20.75 10.58 3.56
CA THR A 75 -19.61 11.36 3.05
C THR A 75 -18.47 11.40 4.06
N LYS A 76 -18.79 11.64 5.35
CA LYS A 76 -17.80 11.66 6.43
C LYS A 76 -17.13 10.30 6.62
N ASP A 77 -17.90 9.22 6.59
CA ASP A 77 -17.37 7.86 6.76
C ASP A 77 -16.46 7.47 5.59
N TYR A 78 -16.86 7.79 4.36
CA TYR A 78 -16.03 7.59 3.17
C TYR A 78 -14.70 8.35 3.27
N MET A 79 -14.75 9.64 3.61
CA MET A 79 -13.55 10.46 3.80
C MET A 79 -12.63 9.90 4.89
N SER A 80 -13.21 9.50 6.02
CA SER A 80 -12.47 8.93 7.15
C SER A 80 -11.71 7.67 6.73
N GLY A 81 -12.36 6.77 5.99
CA GLY A 81 -11.74 5.57 5.44
C GLY A 81 -10.58 5.89 4.50
N LEU A 82 -10.79 6.82 3.57
CA LEU A 82 -9.78 7.27 2.63
C LEU A 82 -8.55 7.88 3.33
N MET A 83 -8.79 8.79 4.29
CA MET A 83 -7.73 9.43 5.08
C MET A 83 -6.97 8.43 5.96
N SER A 84 -7.67 7.45 6.53
CA SER A 84 -7.06 6.38 7.31
C SER A 84 -6.12 5.53 6.44
N ALA A 85 -6.58 5.12 5.25
CA ALA A 85 -5.78 4.36 4.30
C ALA A 85 -4.54 5.13 3.84
N LEU A 86 -4.72 6.40 3.46
CA LEU A 86 -3.62 7.29 3.07
C LEU A 86 -2.62 7.45 4.21
N THR A 87 -3.09 7.66 5.44
CA THR A 87 -2.22 7.83 6.61
C THR A 87 -1.40 6.58 6.88
N LYS A 88 -1.99 5.38 6.76
CA LYS A 88 -1.29 4.09 6.92
C LYS A 88 -0.21 3.88 5.87
N VAL A 89 -0.49 4.25 4.62
CA VAL A 89 0.50 4.21 3.52
C VAL A 89 1.62 5.23 3.78
N ALA A 90 1.25 6.44 4.18
CA ALA A 90 2.17 7.54 4.48
C ALA A 90 3.04 7.31 5.73
N SER A 91 2.58 6.52 6.70
CA SER A 91 3.34 6.17 7.90
C SER A 91 4.29 4.98 7.67
N GLY A 92 4.35 4.43 6.45
CA GLY A 92 5.18 3.26 6.14
C GLY A 92 4.76 1.99 6.88
N THR A 93 3.62 2.02 7.58
CA THR A 93 3.09 0.92 8.38
C THR A 93 2.23 0.03 7.49
N SER A 94 2.84 -0.52 6.44
CA SER A 94 2.25 -1.65 5.72
C SER A 94 2.43 -2.89 6.57
N THR A 95 1.69 -3.02 7.68
CA THR A 95 1.48 -4.34 8.26
C THR A 95 0.65 -5.12 7.25
N ILE A 96 1.33 -5.89 6.39
CA ILE A 96 0.71 -6.99 5.68
C ILE A 96 0.35 -8.00 6.77
N THR A 97 -0.85 -7.86 7.35
CA THR A 97 -1.41 -8.88 8.22
C THR A 97 -1.79 -10.04 7.32
N LEU A 98 -0.85 -10.97 7.12
CA LEU A 98 -1.13 -12.29 6.59
C LEU A 98 -1.94 -13.02 7.67
N GLU A 99 -3.26 -12.88 7.64
CA GLU A 99 -4.14 -13.85 8.28
C GLU A 99 -3.95 -15.17 7.53
N ARG A 100 -3.02 -15.99 8.00
CA ARG A 100 -2.98 -17.41 7.63
C ARG A 100 -4.18 -18.06 8.28
N ASP A 101 -5.30 -18.07 7.59
CA ASP A 101 -6.37 -19.04 7.81
C ASP A 101 -5.80 -20.43 7.49
N THR A 102 -5.14 -21.01 8.49
CA THR A 102 -4.79 -22.44 8.48
C THR A 102 -6.02 -23.20 8.94
N LYS A 103 -7.09 -23.14 8.13
CA LYS A 103 -8.19 -24.09 8.21
C LYS A 103 -7.65 -25.40 7.65
N ARG A 104 -7.07 -26.22 8.53
CA ARG A 104 -6.83 -27.64 8.26
C ARG A 104 -8.17 -28.28 7.96
N GLU A 105 -8.42 -28.50 6.68
CA GLU A 105 -9.27 -29.60 6.23
C GLU A 105 -8.58 -30.91 6.65
N THR A 106 -9.06 -31.49 7.74
CA THR A 106 -9.01 -32.94 7.94
C THR A 106 -10.41 -33.34 8.37
N GLY A 107 -11.29 -33.46 7.37
CA GLY A 107 -12.36 -34.44 7.40
C GLY A 107 -11.81 -35.77 6.89
N GLU A 108 -12.39 -36.86 7.40
CA GLU A 108 -12.24 -38.25 6.94
C GLU A 108 -10.88 -38.91 7.29
N GLU A 109 -10.80 -40.09 7.90
CA GLU A 109 -11.67 -41.27 7.91
C GLU A 109 -11.53 -41.96 9.29
N ALA A 110 -12.62 -42.26 9.99
CA ALA A 110 -13.25 -43.58 10.02
C ALA A 110 -12.38 -44.71 10.62
N LYS A 111 -12.84 -45.12 11.81
CA LYS A 111 -12.71 -46.45 12.44
C LYS A 111 -11.49 -46.72 13.33
#